data_AF-A0A2V9X4H7-F1
#
_entry.id   AF-A0A2V9X4H7-F1
#
_cell.length_a   1.000
_cell.length_b   1.000
_cell.length_c   1.000
_cell.angle_alpha   90.00
_cell.angle_beta   90.00
_cell.angle_gamma   90.00
#
_symmetry.space_group_name_H-M   'P 1'
#
loop_
_entity.id
_entity.type
_entity.pdbx_description
1 polymer ?
#
loop_
_entity_poly.entity_id
_entity_poly.type
_entity_poly.pdbx_seq_one_letter_code
_entity_poly.pdbx_strand_id
1 'polypeptide(L)'
;MAKLSCKAESADRLLVKVNARGTSQQCPCGAPVPKKLWDRLHQCAACGLKTTRDHASALEILRRGLRLRTETPAIAGVALEAPSFSYGA
;
A
#
# COMPACT_ATOMS: atom_id res chain seq x y z
N MET A 1 8.65 -8.98 -12.16
CA MET A 1 9.18 -7.93 -11.27
C MET A 1 10.11 -6.93 -11.96
N ALA A 2 10.80 -7.30 -13.06
CA ALA A 2 11.73 -6.43 -13.78
C ALA A 2 11.17 -5.06 -14.23
N LYS A 3 9.90 -5.00 -14.63
CA LYS A 3 9.29 -3.76 -15.13
C LYS A 3 9.11 -2.68 -14.05
N LEU A 4 8.76 -3.08 -12.82
CA LEU A 4 8.56 -2.13 -11.73
C LEU A 4 9.90 -1.65 -11.13
N SER A 5 10.89 -2.54 -11.02
CA SER A 5 12.22 -2.17 -10.52
C SER A 5 12.93 -1.21 -11.47
N CYS A 6 12.93 -1.48 -12.77
CA CYS A 6 13.54 -0.60 -13.77
C CYS A 6 12.88 0.79 -13.79
N LYS A 7 11.53 0.86 -13.67
CA LYS A 7 10.82 2.14 -13.62
C LYS A 7 11.03 2.91 -12.31
N ALA A 8 11.23 2.20 -11.20
CA ALA A 8 11.57 2.83 -9.94
C ALA A 8 12.99 3.41 -9.99
N GLU A 9 13.96 2.62 -10.46
CA GLU A 9 15.36 3.04 -10.66
C GLU A 9 15.47 4.24 -11.61
N SER A 10 14.83 4.17 -12.78
CA SER A 10 14.79 5.28 -13.75
C SER A 10 14.17 6.57 -13.21
N ALA A 11 13.44 6.51 -12.10
CA ALA A 11 12.79 7.66 -11.46
C ALA A 11 13.41 7.99 -10.09
N ASP A 12 14.60 7.45 -9.79
CA ASP A 12 15.28 7.58 -8.49
C ASP A 12 14.37 7.25 -7.29
N ARG A 13 13.55 6.21 -7.43
CA ARG A 13 12.63 5.72 -6.40
C ARG A 13 13.03 4.35 -5.88
N LEU A 14 12.76 4.15 -4.59
CA LEU A 14 12.91 2.86 -3.94
C LEU A 14 11.69 1.97 -4.17
N LEU A 15 11.94 0.70 -4.49
CA LEU A 15 10.92 -0.34 -4.57
C LEU A 15 11.06 -1.28 -3.37
N VAL A 16 10.03 -1.32 -2.52
CA VAL A 16 9.96 -2.21 -1.36
C VAL A 16 8.93 -3.31 -1.64
N LYS A 17 9.35 -4.58 -1.51
CA LYS A 17 8.45 -5.72 -1.61
C LYS A 17 7.79 -5.97 -0.25
N VAL A 18 6.48 -6.15 -0.24
CA VAL A 18 5.71 -6.52 0.95
C VAL A 18 5.05 -7.88 0.76
N ASN A 19 4.74 -8.56 1.87
CA ASN A 19 3.92 -9.78 1.80
C ASN A 19 2.49 -9.42 1.37
N ALA A 20 2.05 -9.93 0.22
CA ALA A 20 0.73 -9.66 -0.34
C ALA A 20 -0.40 -10.44 0.35
N ARG A 21 -0.09 -11.51 1.09
CA ARG A 21 -1.08 -12.42 1.68
C ARG A 21 -2.00 -11.67 2.65
N GLY A 22 -3.30 -11.78 2.42
CA GLY A 22 -4.33 -11.24 3.31
C GLY A 22 -4.54 -9.73 3.24
N THR A 23 -3.87 -9.00 2.35
CA THR A 23 -4.00 -7.52 2.22
C THR A 23 -5.43 -7.06 1.94
N SER A 24 -6.21 -7.86 1.20
CA SER A 24 -7.62 -7.57 0.93
C SER A 24 -8.57 -7.95 2.06
N GLN A 25 -8.12 -8.75 3.03
CA GLN A 25 -8.93 -9.30 4.11
C GLN A 25 -8.58 -8.68 5.47
N GLN A 26 -7.61 -7.78 5.51
CA GLN A 26 -7.15 -7.11 6.73
C GLN A 26 -7.35 -5.61 6.59
N CYS A 27 -7.92 -5.00 7.62
CA CYS A 27 -8.02 -3.55 7.71
C CYS A 27 -6.65 -2.97 8.10
N PRO A 28 -6.30 -1.76 7.63
CA PRO A 28 -5.13 -1.03 8.11
C PRO A 28 -5.05 -0.81 9.64
N CYS A 29 -6.15 -0.96 10.38
CA CYS A 29 -6.12 -0.96 11.85
C CYS A 29 -5.62 -2.28 12.45
N GLY A 30 -5.54 -3.36 11.67
CA GLY A 30 -5.13 -4.71 12.09
C GLY A 30 -6.27 -5.72 12.16
N ALA A 31 -7.52 -5.28 12.21
CA ALA A 31 -8.68 -6.16 12.32
C ALA A 31 -8.92 -6.98 11.03
N PRO A 32 -9.29 -8.27 11.13
CA PRO A 32 -9.72 -9.06 9.98
C PRO A 32 -11.11 -8.57 9.51
N VAL A 33 -11.26 -8.43 8.19
CA VAL A 33 -12.51 -8.06 7.51
C VAL A 33 -12.75 -9.09 6.41
N PRO A 34 -13.26 -10.30 6.76
CA PRO A 34 -13.48 -11.38 5.82
C PRO A 34 -14.56 -11.00 4.82
N LYS A 35 -14.25 -11.07 3.53
CA LYS A 35 -15.14 -10.67 2.45
C LYS A 35 -14.91 -11.48 1.18
N LYS A 36 -15.99 -11.65 0.40
CA LYS A 36 -15.97 -12.44 -0.84
C LYS A 36 -15.39 -11.63 -1.99
N LEU A 37 -15.05 -12.30 -3.10
CA LEU A 37 -14.40 -11.65 -4.24
C LEU A 37 -15.28 -10.58 -4.92
N TRP A 38 -16.60 -10.74 -4.86
CA TRP A 38 -17.58 -9.77 -5.37
C TRP A 38 -17.89 -8.64 -4.39
N ASP A 39 -17.45 -8.72 -3.14
CA ASP A 39 -17.59 -7.62 -2.20
C ASP A 39 -16.51 -6.56 -2.49
N ARG A 40 -16.93 -5.48 -3.14
CA ARG A 40 -16.05 -4.37 -3.55
C ARG A 40 -15.95 -3.29 -2.49
N LEU A 41 -16.71 -3.38 -1.40
CA LEU A 41 -16.67 -2.42 -0.30
C LEU A 41 -15.82 -2.98 0.84
N HIS A 42 -15.22 -2.07 1.60
CA HIS A 42 -14.55 -2.37 2.85
C HIS A 42 -15.27 -1.59 3.94
N GLN A 43 -15.82 -2.31 4.90
CA GLN A 43 -16.45 -1.75 6.08
C GLN A 43 -15.85 -2.44 7.30
N CYS A 44 -15.03 -1.74 8.07
CA CYS A 44 -14.42 -2.28 9.27
C CYS A 44 -15.28 -1.97 10.50
N ALA A 45 -15.75 -3.00 11.20
CA ALA A 45 -16.50 -2.83 12.45
C ALA A 45 -15.62 -2.35 13.61
N ALA A 46 -14.30 -2.59 13.56
CA ALA A 46 -13.38 -2.25 14.65
C ALA A 46 -12.96 -0.77 14.66
N CYS A 47 -12.74 -0.16 13.50
CA CYS A 47 -12.30 1.23 13.39
C CYS A 47 -13.26 2.15 12.62
N GLY A 48 -14.34 1.60 12.05
CA GLY A 48 -15.34 2.35 11.30
C GLY A 48 -14.92 2.74 9.88
N LEU A 49 -13.75 2.33 9.39
CA LEU A 49 -13.28 2.66 8.04
C LEU A 49 -14.25 2.10 6.97
N LYS A 50 -14.79 3.00 6.14
CA LYS A 50 -15.64 2.68 4.99
C LYS A 50 -15.02 3.21 3.72
N THR A 51 -14.61 2.33 2.81
CA THR A 51 -13.99 2.69 1.52
C THR A 51 -14.12 1.53 0.53
N THR A 52 -13.50 1.61 -0.63
CA THR A 52 -13.42 0.48 -1.57
C THR A 52 -12.43 -0.57 -1.06
N ARG A 53 -12.65 -1.83 -1.42
CA ARG A 53 -11.72 -2.93 -1.09
C ARG A 53 -10.31 -2.62 -1.58
N ASP A 54 -10.17 -2.05 -2.76
CA ASP A 54 -8.88 -1.83 -3.41
C ASP A 54 -8.11 -0.70 -2.71
N HIS A 55 -8.81 0.36 -2.30
CA HIS A 55 -8.20 1.44 -1.51
C HIS A 55 -7.77 0.95 -0.12
N ALA A 56 -8.61 0.17 0.56
CA ALA A 56 -8.24 -0.45 1.84
C ALA A 56 -7.01 -1.38 1.71
N SER A 57 -6.93 -2.14 0.61
CA SER A 57 -5.78 -3.02 0.33
C SER A 57 -4.50 -2.21 0.07
N ALA A 58 -4.60 -1.08 -0.64
CA ALA A 58 -3.48 -0.17 -0.87
C ALA A 58 -2.95 0.45 0.43
N LEU A 59 -3.85 0.86 1.34
CA LEU A 59 -3.49 1.35 2.66
C LEU A 59 -2.79 0.30 3.52
N GLU A 60 -3.24 -0.96 3.46
CA GLU A 60 -2.59 -2.07 4.18
C GLU A 60 -1.20 -2.38 3.59
N ILE A 61 -1.05 -2.32 2.26
CA ILE A 61 0.26 -2.44 1.59
C ILE A 61 1.20 -1.30 2.02
N LEU A 62 0.71 -0.05 2.06
CA LEU A 62 1.47 1.10 2.52
C LEU A 62 1.92 0.91 3.98
N ARG A 63 1.03 0.52 4.87
CA ARG A 63 1.34 0.23 6.28
C ARG A 63 2.46 -0.81 6.41
N ARG A 64 2.38 -1.92 5.67
CA ARG A 64 3.42 -2.96 5.66
C ARG A 64 4.75 -2.43 5.10
N GLY A 65 4.70 -1.65 4.02
CA GLY A 65 5.89 -1.06 3.41
C GLY A 65 6.60 -0.07 4.34
N LEU A 66 5.84 0.80 5.02
CA LEU A 66 6.40 1.75 5.99
C LEU A 66 7.04 1.03 7.18
N ARG A 67 6.42 -0.04 7.68
CA ARG A 67 6.99 -0.84 8.78
C ARG A 67 8.35 -1.44 8.40
N LEU A 68 8.49 -2.00 7.19
CA LEU A 68 9.77 -2.53 6.71
C LEU A 68 10.83 -1.43 6.56
N ARG A 69 10.43 -0.22 6.18
CA ARG A 69 11.34 0.93 6.07
C ARG A 69 11.79 1.46 7.43
N THR A 70 10.95 1.40 8.47
CA THR A 70 11.35 1.84 9.82
C THR A 70 12.28 0.84 10.51
N GLU A 71 12.19 -0.44 10.14
CA GLU A 71 13.06 -1.51 10.66
C GLU A 71 14.45 -1.53 9.99
N THR A 72 14.66 -0.75 8.93
CA THR A 72 15.97 -0.56 8.27
C THR A 72 16.48 0.87 8.51
N PRO A 73 17.55 1.09 9.30
CA PRO A 73 18.03 2.44 9.58
C PRO A 73 18.70 3.04 8.32
N ALA A 74 18.33 4.28 8.04
CA ALA A 74 18.96 5.22 7.11
C ALA A 74 18.93 4.88 5.60
N ILE A 75 17.88 5.36 4.92
CA ILE A 75 18.08 5.97 3.60
C ILE A 75 17.56 7.41 3.70
N ALA A 76 18.50 8.35 3.86
CA ALA A 76 18.25 9.77 3.69
C ALA A 76 17.79 10.02 2.25
N GLY A 77 16.63 10.65 2.06
CA GLY A 77 16.19 11.12 0.73
C GLY A 77 14.87 10.58 0.18
N VAL A 78 13.99 9.95 0.98
CA VAL A 78 12.67 9.56 0.47
C VAL A 78 11.66 10.69 0.65
N ALA A 79 11.16 11.20 -0.47
CA ALA A 79 10.04 12.15 -0.51
C ALA A 79 8.83 11.60 0.27
N LEU A 80 8.30 12.41 1.17
CA LEU A 80 7.11 12.10 1.97
C LEU A 80 5.84 12.05 1.12
N GLU A 81 5.86 12.69 -0.06
CA GLU A 81 4.70 12.84 -0.93
C GLU A 81 4.99 12.25 -2.32
N ALA A 82 3.99 11.58 -2.88
CA ALA A 82 4.06 11.15 -4.27
C ALA A 82 3.96 12.41 -5.16
N PRO A 83 4.88 12.64 -6.11
CA PRO A 83 4.75 13.77 -7.02
C PRO A 83 3.48 13.59 -7.86
N SER A 84 2.80 14.71 -8.08
CA SER A 84 1.59 14.78 -8.88
C SER A 84 1.86 14.27 -10.30
N PHE A 85 1.18 13.20 -10.68
CA PHE A 85 1.20 12.70 -12.04
C PHE A 85 0.16 13.47 -12.84
N SER A 86 0.58 14.48 -13.61
CA SER A 86 -0.29 15.07 -14.64
C SER A 86 -0.38 14.09 -15.80
N TYR A 87 -1.58 13.60 -16.08
CA TYR A 87 -1.83 12.95 -17.37
C TYR A 87 -1.71 14.03 -18.43
N GLY A 88 -0.72 13.90 -19.32
CA GLY A 88 -0.61 14.74 -20.51
C GLY A 88 -1.89 14.62 -21.33
N ALA A 89 -2.43 15.78 -21.73
CA ALA A 89 -3.59 15.91 -22.60
C ALA A 89 -3.34 15.30 -23.99
#